data_AF-A0A2E2RKJ0-F1
#
_entry.id   AF-A0A2E2RKJ0-F1
#
_cell.length_a   1.000
_cell.length_b   1.000
_cell.length_c   1.000
_cell.angle_alpha   90.00
_cell.angle_beta   90.00
_cell.angle_gamma   90.00
#
_symmetry.space_group_name_H-M   'P 1'
#
loop_
_entity.id
_entity.type
_entity.pdbx_description
1 polymer ?
#
loop_
_entity_poly.entity_id
_entity_poly.type
_entity_poly.pdbx_seq_one_letter_code
_entity_poly.pdbx_strand_id
1 'polypeptide(L)'
;MMRAFLTALAGSAVLTVALAVVPARAERAQNPVAEFSGIDKITGRIITFDVYIDETVQFGALQVTPRVCYSRSDNEAPGSDSFVEVDEITLDRKIRRIFTGWMYADSPGLNAVEHAVYDVWLKSCKQNSNVPPPDKSAGVN
;
A
#
# COMPACT_ATOMS: atom_id res chain seq x y z
N MET A 1 32.90 -21.36 -76.72
CA MET A 1 33.41 -22.47 -75.88
C MET A 1 33.04 -22.19 -74.45
N MET A 2 32.32 -23.15 -73.86
CA MET A 2 31.78 -23.20 -72.50
C MET A 2 32.90 -23.10 -71.45
N ARG A 3 32.69 -22.30 -70.39
CA ARG A 3 33.00 -22.66 -68.99
C ARG A 3 32.48 -21.59 -68.02
N ALA A 4 31.32 -21.88 -67.47
CA ALA A 4 30.85 -21.33 -66.21
C ALA A 4 31.82 -21.70 -65.09
N PHE A 5 32.17 -20.74 -64.23
CA PHE A 5 32.56 -21.00 -62.86
C PHE A 5 31.86 -19.97 -61.97
N LEU A 6 30.80 -20.46 -61.31
CA LEU A 6 30.18 -19.86 -60.15
C LEU A 6 31.18 -19.89 -58.99
N THR A 7 31.41 -18.76 -58.34
CA THR A 7 31.56 -18.68 -56.89
C THR A 7 31.01 -17.34 -56.41
N ALA A 8 29.75 -17.38 -55.97
CA ALA A 8 29.12 -16.30 -55.23
C ALA A 8 29.80 -16.20 -53.85
N LEU A 9 30.57 -15.13 -53.62
CA LEU A 9 30.99 -14.75 -52.27
C LEU A 9 29.79 -14.13 -51.57
N ALA A 10 29.15 -14.95 -50.74
CA ALA A 10 28.03 -14.60 -49.90
C ALA A 10 28.36 -13.37 -49.04
N GLY A 11 27.58 -12.30 -49.22
CA GLY A 11 27.58 -11.17 -48.30
C GLY A 11 27.03 -11.62 -46.95
N SER A 12 27.88 -11.75 -45.95
CA SER A 12 27.46 -11.92 -44.56
C SER A 12 26.83 -10.63 -44.07
N ALA A 13 25.51 -10.50 -44.24
CA ALA A 13 24.70 -9.55 -43.50
C ALA A 13 24.68 -10.00 -42.02
N VAL A 14 25.62 -9.48 -41.23
CA VAL A 14 25.60 -9.65 -39.77
C VAL A 14 24.41 -8.86 -39.25
N LEU A 15 23.29 -9.55 -39.07
CA LEU A 15 22.08 -9.01 -38.45
C LEU A 15 22.38 -8.75 -36.98
N THR A 16 22.75 -7.50 -36.66
CA THR A 16 22.93 -7.02 -35.30
C THR A 16 21.55 -6.96 -34.65
N VAL A 17 21.21 -8.00 -33.89
CA VAL A 17 20.04 -8.00 -33.00
C VAL A 17 20.33 -7.01 -31.88
N ALA A 18 19.79 -5.79 -32.00
CA ALA A 18 19.79 -4.83 -30.91
C ALA A 18 18.91 -5.40 -29.78
N LEU A 19 19.53 -5.88 -28.70
CA LEU A 19 18.82 -6.21 -27.46
C LEU A 19 18.24 -4.91 -26.90
N ALA A 20 16.95 -4.69 -27.12
CA ALA A 20 16.21 -3.64 -26.44
C ALA A 20 16.13 -4.01 -24.95
N VAL A 21 16.93 -3.34 -24.12
CA VAL A 21 16.85 -3.45 -22.66
C VAL A 21 15.60 -2.71 -22.21
N VAL A 22 14.54 -3.46 -21.91
CA VAL A 22 13.31 -2.89 -21.33
C VAL A 22 13.51 -2.77 -19.81
N PRO A 23 13.34 -1.58 -19.21
CA PRO A 23 13.45 -1.45 -17.77
C PRO A 23 12.32 -2.22 -17.08
N ALA A 24 12.66 -3.06 -16.10
CA ALA A 24 11.68 -3.72 -15.24
C ALA A 24 11.00 -2.67 -14.35
N ARG A 25 9.66 -2.59 -14.40
CA ARG A 25 8.87 -1.72 -13.52
C ARG A 25 8.39 -2.54 -12.32
N ALA A 26 8.98 -2.29 -11.16
CA ALA A 26 8.42 -2.70 -9.87
C ALA A 26 7.40 -1.64 -9.44
N GLU A 27 6.20 -1.69 -10.00
CA GLU A 27 5.12 -0.76 -9.67
C GLU A 27 4.36 -1.29 -8.44
N ARG A 28 4.26 -0.47 -7.39
CA ARG A 28 3.50 -0.81 -6.20
C ARG A 28 2.01 -0.83 -6.55
N ALA A 29 1.30 -1.87 -6.14
CA ALA A 29 -0.13 -1.95 -6.35
C ALA A 29 -0.86 -1.03 -5.37
N GLN A 30 -1.65 -0.08 -5.90
CA GLN A 30 -2.53 0.75 -5.10
C GLN A 30 -3.76 -0.03 -4.68
N ASN A 31 -4.16 0.13 -3.41
CA ASN A 31 -5.29 -0.58 -2.83
C ASN A 31 -6.30 0.42 -2.25
N PRO A 32 -7.61 0.22 -2.47
CA PRO A 32 -8.67 1.09 -1.95
C PRO A 32 -8.96 0.88 -0.47
N VAL A 33 -8.43 -0.18 0.16
CA VAL A 33 -8.67 -0.51 1.56
C VAL A 33 -7.36 -0.74 2.29
N ALA A 34 -7.21 -0.11 3.45
CA ALA A 34 -6.17 -0.37 4.43
C ALA A 34 -6.77 -1.14 5.62
N GLU A 35 -6.23 -2.33 5.90
CA GLU A 35 -6.56 -3.10 7.08
C GLU A 35 -5.64 -2.69 8.22
N PHE A 36 -6.21 -2.27 9.34
CA PHE A 36 -5.50 -1.93 10.56
C PHE A 36 -5.73 -2.97 11.63
N SER A 37 -4.77 -3.07 12.54
CA SER A 37 -4.96 -3.69 13.84
C SER A 37 -4.89 -2.63 14.91
N GLY A 38 -5.81 -2.73 15.86
CA GLY A 38 -5.87 -1.88 17.03
C GLY A 38 -5.86 -2.71 18.30
N ILE A 39 -5.06 -2.33 19.29
CA ILE A 39 -5.10 -2.91 20.64
C ILE A 39 -5.61 -1.90 21.64
N ASP A 40 -6.49 -2.34 22.51
CA ASP A 40 -6.80 -1.63 23.75
C ASP A 40 -5.92 -2.18 24.86
N LYS A 41 -4.97 -1.36 25.36
CA LYS A 41 -4.01 -1.74 26.41
C LYS A 41 -4.66 -2.00 27.76
N ILE A 42 -5.88 -1.50 27.99
CA ILE A 42 -6.63 -1.70 29.24
C ILE A 42 -7.28 -3.07 29.25
N THR A 43 -7.90 -3.47 28.13
CA THR A 43 -8.59 -4.76 28.03
C THR A 43 -7.72 -5.87 27.45
N GLY A 44 -6.60 -5.54 26.83
CA GLY A 44 -5.70 -6.47 26.13
C GLY A 44 -6.29 -7.03 24.83
N ARG A 45 -7.43 -6.50 24.35
CA ARG A 45 -8.09 -7.00 23.14
C ARG A 45 -7.50 -6.35 21.90
N ILE A 46 -7.10 -7.18 20.94
CA ILE A 46 -6.73 -6.77 19.59
C ILE A 46 -7.94 -6.96 18.68
N ILE A 47 -8.26 -5.95 17.88
CA ILE A 47 -9.25 -6.04 16.81
C ILE A 47 -8.62 -5.66 15.48
N THR A 48 -9.21 -6.18 14.42
CA THR A 48 -8.86 -5.82 13.04
C THR A 48 -10.03 -5.07 12.44
N PHE A 49 -9.76 -3.98 11.75
CA PHE A 49 -10.78 -3.20 11.05
C PHE A 49 -10.24 -2.71 9.72
N ASP A 50 -11.12 -2.73 8.71
CA ASP A 50 -10.83 -2.23 7.38
C ASP A 50 -11.24 -0.76 7.29
N VAL A 51 -10.41 0.05 6.65
CA VAL A 51 -10.65 1.48 6.41
C VAL A 51 -10.45 1.77 4.95
N TYR A 52 -11.45 2.37 4.31
CA TYR A 52 -11.34 2.83 2.94
C TYR A 52 -10.41 4.05 2.86
N ILE A 53 -9.71 4.21 1.74
CA ILE A 53 -8.86 5.40 1.54
C ILE A 53 -9.69 6.68 1.65
N ASP A 54 -9.13 7.67 2.34
CA ASP A 54 -9.73 8.98 2.67
C ASP A 54 -10.95 8.95 3.61
N GLU A 55 -11.31 7.78 4.11
CA GLU A 55 -12.36 7.62 5.11
C GLU A 55 -11.75 7.56 6.51
N THR A 56 -12.53 8.02 7.49
CA THR A 56 -12.10 8.03 8.90
C THR A 56 -12.89 7.00 9.68
N VAL A 57 -12.17 6.05 10.28
CA VAL A 57 -12.75 5.08 11.21
C VAL A 57 -12.26 5.37 12.63
N GLN A 58 -13.17 5.27 13.59
CA GLN A 58 -12.85 5.46 15.00
C GLN A 58 -12.51 4.13 15.67
N PHE A 59 -11.35 4.08 16.33
CA PHE A 59 -10.93 3.02 17.23
C PHE A 59 -10.69 3.59 18.63
N GLY A 60 -11.61 3.35 19.56
CA GLY A 60 -11.54 3.93 20.89
C GLY A 60 -11.58 5.46 20.84
N ALA A 61 -10.51 6.10 21.33
CA ALA A 61 -10.33 7.56 21.26
C ALA A 61 -9.56 8.02 20.00
N LEU A 62 -9.14 7.10 19.13
CA LEU A 62 -8.37 7.42 17.94
C LEU A 62 -9.26 7.44 16.70
N GLN A 63 -9.04 8.40 15.82
CA GLN A 63 -9.61 8.49 14.48
C GLN A 63 -8.50 8.24 13.47
N VAL A 64 -8.64 7.17 12.69
CA VAL A 64 -7.62 6.67 11.76
C VAL A 64 -8.07 6.95 10.33
N THR A 65 -7.23 7.67 9.59
CA THR A 65 -7.52 8.08 8.20
C THR A 65 -6.34 7.72 7.30
N PRO A 66 -6.39 6.59 6.56
CA PRO A 66 -5.39 6.27 5.56
C PRO A 66 -5.58 7.15 4.31
N ARG A 67 -4.50 7.77 3.83
CA ARG A 67 -4.50 8.58 2.60
C ARG A 67 -4.11 7.78 1.36
N VAL A 68 -3.25 6.78 1.54
CA VAL A 68 -2.84 5.85 0.48
C VAL A 68 -2.50 4.50 1.10
N CYS A 69 -2.66 3.41 0.36
CA CYS A 69 -2.22 2.08 0.79
C CYS A 69 -1.63 1.33 -0.42
N TYR A 70 -0.37 0.92 -0.29
CA TYR A 70 0.37 0.20 -1.31
C TYR A 70 0.69 -1.21 -0.85
N SER A 71 0.58 -2.17 -1.76
CA SER A 71 1.14 -3.51 -1.59
C SER A 71 2.23 -3.75 -2.64
N ARG A 72 3.26 -4.51 -2.27
CA ARG A 72 4.27 -4.98 -3.21
C ARG A 72 3.70 -6.02 -4.17
N SER A 73 4.34 -6.17 -5.32
CA SER A 73 4.02 -7.19 -6.32
C SER A 73 4.49 -8.57 -5.90
N ASP A 74 3.88 -9.63 -6.43
CA ASP A 74 4.16 -11.04 -6.08
C ASP A 74 5.62 -11.50 -6.31
N ASN A 75 6.39 -10.78 -7.12
CA ASN A 75 7.80 -11.09 -7.42
C ASN A 75 8.80 -10.51 -6.40
N GLU A 76 8.33 -9.76 -5.40
CA GLU A 76 9.14 -9.18 -4.33
C GLU A 76 8.74 -9.79 -2.97
N ALA A 77 9.57 -9.60 -1.93
CA ALA A 77 9.17 -9.93 -0.57
C ALA A 77 7.84 -9.23 -0.22
N PRO A 78 6.83 -9.96 0.28
CA PRO A 78 5.55 -9.36 0.64
C PRO A 78 5.73 -8.16 1.55
N GLY A 79 4.95 -7.11 1.29
CA GLY A 79 4.95 -5.93 2.14
C GLY A 79 3.90 -4.92 1.76
N SER A 80 3.37 -4.24 2.77
CA SER A 80 2.39 -3.18 2.61
C SER A 80 2.79 -1.93 3.38
N ASP A 81 2.62 -0.77 2.76
CA ASP A 81 2.87 0.53 3.36
C ASP A 81 1.69 1.47 3.13
N SER A 82 1.39 2.32 4.11
CA SER A 82 0.28 3.26 4.06
C SER A 82 0.68 4.58 4.70
N PHE A 83 0.34 5.70 4.06
CA PHE A 83 0.43 7.01 4.71
C PHE A 83 -0.85 7.25 5.48
N VAL A 84 -0.73 7.51 6.77
CA VAL A 84 -1.87 7.54 7.70
C VAL A 84 -1.81 8.81 8.54
N GLU A 85 -2.97 9.43 8.71
CA GLU A 85 -3.21 10.46 9.70
C GLU A 85 -4.00 9.84 10.85
N VAL A 86 -3.56 10.09 12.09
CA VAL A 86 -4.30 9.67 13.29
C VAL A 86 -4.54 10.86 14.19
N ASP A 87 -5.80 11.07 14.50
CA ASP A 87 -6.28 12.10 15.41
C ASP A 87 -6.75 11.46 16.72
N GLU A 88 -6.51 12.14 17.84
CA GLU A 88 -7.00 11.77 19.17
C GLU A 88 -8.20 12.66 19.54
N ILE A 89 -9.27 12.02 20.02
CA ILE A 89 -10.40 12.68 20.69
C ILE A 89 -10.09 12.71 22.19
N THR A 90 -9.79 13.90 22.70
CA THR A 90 -9.46 14.11 24.10
C THR A 90 -10.70 14.06 25.01
N LEU A 91 -10.48 14.00 26.32
CA LEU A 91 -11.57 14.04 27.32
C LEU A 91 -12.42 15.31 27.27
N ASP A 92 -11.82 16.44 26.86
CA ASP A 92 -12.51 17.71 26.62
C ASP A 92 -13.12 17.81 25.22
N ARG A 93 -13.23 16.68 24.49
CA ARG A 93 -13.81 16.57 23.14
C ARG A 93 -13.12 17.43 22.09
N LYS A 94 -11.82 17.65 22.24
CA LYS A 94 -10.99 18.28 21.19
C LYS A 94 -10.39 17.20 20.32
N ILE A 95 -10.31 17.49 19.02
CA ILE A 95 -9.64 16.64 18.04
C ILE A 95 -8.26 17.24 17.80
N ARG A 96 -7.21 16.43 17.96
CA ARG A 96 -5.84 16.84 17.61
C ARG A 96 -5.10 15.74 16.88
N ARG A 97 -4.24 16.14 15.95
CA ARG A 97 -3.34 15.20 15.27
C ARG A 97 -2.25 14.72 16.20
N ILE A 98 -2.16 13.41 16.37
CA ILE A 98 -1.09 12.77 17.13
C ILE A 98 -0.08 12.05 16.23
N PHE A 99 -0.47 11.73 14.99
CA PHE A 99 0.40 11.05 14.04
C PHE A 99 0.10 11.46 12.59
N THR A 100 1.15 11.57 11.79
CA THR A 100 1.08 11.75 10.34
C THR A 100 2.34 11.15 9.74
N GLY A 101 2.21 10.04 9.02
CA GLY A 101 3.39 9.37 8.48
C GLY A 101 3.10 8.02 7.83
N TRP A 102 4.19 7.40 7.37
CA TRP A 102 4.16 6.09 6.75
C TRP A 102 4.16 4.98 7.81
N MET A 103 3.18 4.09 7.75
CA MET A 103 3.13 2.84 8.49
C MET A 103 3.57 1.67 7.60
N TYR A 104 4.19 0.65 8.20
CA TYR A 104 4.70 -0.53 7.50
C TYR A 104 4.13 -1.79 8.13
N ALA A 105 3.41 -2.59 7.34
CA ALA A 105 2.79 -3.83 7.81
C ALA A 105 3.83 -4.88 8.27
N ASP A 106 4.97 -4.97 7.59
CA ASP A 106 6.01 -5.95 7.89
C ASP A 106 6.87 -5.58 9.10
N SER A 107 6.80 -4.32 9.53
CA SER A 107 7.58 -3.82 10.65
C SER A 107 6.79 -2.75 11.41
N PRO A 108 5.69 -3.14 12.08
CA PRO A 108 4.82 -2.19 12.78
C PRO A 108 5.57 -1.33 13.80
N GLY A 109 6.54 -1.91 14.49
CA GLY A 109 7.35 -1.21 15.50
C GLY A 109 8.22 -0.06 14.97
N LEU A 110 8.35 0.13 13.65
CA LEU A 110 9.05 1.28 13.10
C LEU A 110 8.23 2.57 13.14
N ASN A 111 6.94 2.49 12.84
CA ASN A 111 6.07 3.67 12.68
C ASN A 111 4.59 3.35 12.98
N ALA A 112 4.33 2.64 14.09
CA ALA A 112 2.99 2.48 14.64
C ALA A 112 2.60 3.69 15.49
N VAL A 113 1.30 3.87 15.71
CA VAL A 113 0.80 4.80 16.73
C VAL A 113 0.79 4.09 18.06
N GLU A 114 1.63 4.57 18.97
CA GLU A 114 1.70 4.12 20.35
C GLU A 114 1.04 5.18 21.24
N HIS A 115 -0.24 4.99 21.55
CA HIS A 115 -0.97 5.89 22.44
C HIS A 115 -1.08 5.27 23.85
N ALA A 116 -1.33 6.09 24.87
CA ALA A 116 -1.28 5.65 26.28
C ALA A 116 -2.27 4.51 26.59
N VAL A 117 -3.38 4.46 25.85
CA VAL A 117 -4.49 3.51 26.03
C VAL A 117 -4.68 2.59 24.82
N TYR A 118 -4.36 3.06 23.62
CA TYR A 118 -4.67 2.37 22.37
C TYR A 118 -3.42 2.34 21.50
N ASP A 119 -3.15 1.24 20.78
CA ASP A 119 -2.19 1.27 19.67
C ASP A 119 -2.90 0.97 18.37
N VAL A 120 -2.41 1.55 17.28
CA VAL A 120 -2.88 1.26 15.93
C VAL A 120 -1.69 1.09 15.00
N TRP A 121 -1.72 0.03 14.21
CA TRP A 121 -0.74 -0.21 13.18
C TRP A 121 -1.38 -0.81 11.92
N LEU A 122 -0.75 -0.56 10.77
CA LEU A 122 -1.13 -1.16 9.50
C LEU A 122 -0.88 -2.67 9.56
N LYS A 123 -1.85 -3.45 9.09
CA LYS A 123 -1.75 -4.91 8.98
C LYS A 123 -1.62 -5.38 7.53
N SER A 124 -2.40 -4.81 6.61
CA SER A 124 -2.30 -5.12 5.18
C SER A 124 -3.01 -4.06 4.32
N CYS A 125 -2.68 -4.02 3.03
CA CYS A 125 -3.48 -3.32 2.02
C CYS A 125 -4.27 -4.35 1.20
N LYS A 126 -5.56 -4.08 0.91
CA LYS A 126 -6.46 -5.03 0.24
C LYS A 126 -7.26 -4.36 -0.88
N GLN A 127 -7.59 -5.16 -1.89
CA GLN A 127 -8.48 -4.74 -3.00
C GLN A 127 -9.96 -4.72 -2.59
N ASN A 128 -10.37 -5.59 -1.67
CA ASN A 128 -11.77 -5.76 -1.27
C ASN A 128 -11.89 -5.83 0.26
N SER A 129 -13.02 -5.38 0.77
CA SER A 129 -13.41 -5.53 2.18
C SER A 129 -14.78 -6.22 2.28
N ASN A 130 -15.00 -6.91 3.40
CA ASN A 130 -16.32 -7.44 3.76
C ASN A 130 -17.23 -6.35 4.36
N VAL A 131 -16.67 -5.17 4.69
CA VAL A 131 -17.41 -4.01 5.15
C VAL A 131 -17.88 -3.23 3.92
N PRO A 132 -19.18 -2.94 3.77
CA PRO A 132 -19.69 -2.12 2.67
C PRO A 132 -18.95 -0.78 2.59
N PRO A 133 -18.61 -0.30 1.38
CA PRO A 133 -18.06 1.04 1.22
C PRO A 133 -19.03 2.09 1.77
N PRO A 134 -18.51 3.20 2.35
CA PRO A 134 -19.35 4.30 2.76
C PRO A 134 -20.12 4.89 1.57
N ASP A 135 -21.36 5.32 1.85
CA ASP A 135 -22.18 5.97 0.84
C ASP A 135 -21.56 7.31 0.46
N LYS A 136 -21.16 7.47 -0.80
CA LYS A 136 -20.56 8.71 -1.34
C LYS A 136 -21.44 9.96 -1.18
N SER A 137 -22.70 9.78 -0.79
CA SER A 137 -23.71 10.82 -0.54
C SER A 137 -23.71 11.34 0.90
N ALA A 138 -23.06 10.65 1.84
CA ALA A 138 -23.13 10.96 3.27
C ALA A 138 -22.16 12.08 3.72
N GLY A 139 -21.19 12.44 2.87
CA GLY A 139 -20.17 13.47 3.14
C GLY A 139 -20.40 14.82 2.45
N VAL A 140 -21.57 15.05 1.84
CA VAL A 140 -21.93 16.35 1.23
C VAL A 140 -23.02 17.01 2.08
N ASN A 141 -22.61 17.75 3.12
CA ASN A 141 -23.37 18.87 3.71
C ASN A 141 -22.40 19.86 4.34
#